data_AF-A0A0S3SVX1-F1
#
_entry.id   AF-A0A0S3SVX1-F1
#
_cell.length_a   1.000
_cell.length_b   1.000
_cell.length_c   1.000
_cell.angle_alpha   90.00
_cell.angle_beta   90.00
_cell.angle_gamma   90.00
#
_symmetry.space_group_name_H-M   'P 1'
#
loop_
_entity.id
_entity.type
_entity.pdbx_description
1 polymer ?
#
loop_
_entity_poly.entity_id
_entity_poly.type
_entity_poly.pdbx_seq_one_letter_code
_entity_poly.pdbx_strand_id
1 'polypeptide(L)' 'MATGTCLLVEGQLERTSEGKHDIELKAEKILHIGTVDFDKYPLSKKRIPLDTLRDYSHFRPRTTTRWQL' A
#
# COMPACT_ATOMS: atom_id res chain seq x y z
N MET A 1 -1.57 10.74 -3.42
CA MET A 1 -2.34 9.52 -3.76
C MET A 1 -2.73 8.83 -2.46
N ALA A 2 -3.99 8.43 -2.29
CA ALA A 2 -4.46 7.84 -1.04
C ALA A 2 -4.01 6.37 -0.90
N THR A 3 -3.75 5.93 0.32
CA THR A 3 -3.50 4.51 0.62
C THR A 3 -4.68 3.65 0.14
N GLY A 4 -4.39 2.52 -0.50
CA GLY A 4 -5.41 1.63 -1.06
C GLY A 4 -5.73 1.86 -2.54
N THR A 5 -5.27 2.96 -3.13
CA THR A 5 -5.41 3.24 -4.58
C THR A 5 -4.80 2.12 -5.41
N CYS A 6 -5.52 1.67 -6.45
CA CYS A 6 -5.04 0.70 -7.42
C CYS A 6 -4.36 1.42 -8.57
N LEU A 7 -3.12 1.01 -8.88
CA LEU A 7 -2.25 1.65 -9.86
C LEU A 7 -1.66 0.62 -10.81
N LEU A 8 -1.51 1.02 -12.06
CA LEU A 8 -0.57 0.41 -12.99
C LEU A 8 0.62 1.37 -13.14
N VAL A 9 1.82 0.87 -12.92
CA VAL A 9 3.06 1.65 -13.02
C VAL A 9 3.96 0.98 -14.05
N GLU A 10 4.41 1.77 -15.02
CA GLU A 10 5.38 1.33 -16.03
C GLU A 10 6.66 2.15 -15.88
N GLY A 11 7.80 1.50 -16.08
CA GLY A 11 9.11 2.13 -15.90
C GLY A 11 10.24 1.11 -15.94
N GLN A 12 11.41 1.52 -15.47
CA GLN A 12 12.63 0.71 -15.49
C GLN A 12 13.05 0.29 -14.10
N LEU A 13 13.47 -0.98 -13.96
CA LEU A 13 14.08 -1.47 -12.73
C LEU A 13 15.55 -1.09 -12.71
N GLU A 14 15.95 -0.36 -11.68
CA GLU A 14 17.34 0.08 -11.48
C GLU A 14 17.86 -0.48 -10.15
N ARG A 15 19.17 -0.75 -10.07
CA ARG A 15 19.82 -1.03 -8.78
C ARG A 15 19.95 0.29 -8.04
N THR A 16 19.53 0.31 -6.77
CA THR A 16 19.76 1.48 -5.93
C THR A 16 21.06 1.31 -5.14
N SER A 17 21.84 2.39 -5.04
CA SER A 17 23.00 2.47 -4.15
C SER A 17 22.61 2.84 -2.71
N GLU A 18 21.36 3.22 -2.47
CA GLU A 18 20.87 3.74 -1.20
C GLU A 18 19.49 3.17 -0.85
N GLY A 19 19.32 2.65 0.38
CA GLY A 19 18.00 2.26 0.91
C GLY A 19 17.92 0.84 1.49
N LYS A 20 16.69 0.39 1.76
CA LYS A 20 16.38 -0.92 2.38
C LYS A 20 16.28 -2.08 1.37
N HIS A 21 16.21 -1.78 0.08
CA HIS A 21 15.97 -2.74 -0.99
C HIS A 21 17.08 -2.65 -2.04
N ASP A 22 17.43 -3.76 -2.69
CA ASP A 22 18.54 -3.81 -3.66
C ASP A 22 18.18 -3.22 -5.04
N ILE A 23 16.88 -3.13 -5.33
CA ILE A 23 16.34 -2.59 -6.59
C ILE A 23 15.16 -1.67 -6.32
N GLU A 24 14.94 -0.72 -7.22
CA GLU A 24 13.77 0.14 -7.25
C GLU A 24 13.20 0.27 -8.66
N LEU A 25 11.91 0.57 -8.75
CA LEU A 25 11.24 0.85 -10.03
C LEU A 25 11.19 2.37 -10.24
N LYS A 26 11.96 2.87 -11.20
CA LYS A 26 11.88 4.25 -11.66
C LYS A 26 10.65 4.42 -12.56
N ALA A 27 9.60 5.00 -12.01
CA ALA A 27 8.33 5.16 -12.70
C ALA A 27 8.42 6.19 -13.83
N GLU A 28 8.04 5.79 -15.04
CA GLU A 28 7.93 6.65 -16.21
C GLU A 28 6.47 6.98 -16.52
N LYS A 29 5.55 6.04 -16.25
CA LYS A 29 4.11 6.23 -16.41
C LYS A 29 3.34 5.64 -15.23
N ILE A 30 2.29 6.33 -14.82
CA ILE A 30 1.40 5.92 -13.75
C ILE A 30 -0.05 6.09 -14.22
N LEU A 31 -0.80 4.99 -14.21
CA LEU A 31 -2.23 4.98 -14.49
C LEU A 31 -3.01 4.64 -13.20
N HIS A 32 -3.99 5.47 -12.88
CA HIS A 32 -4.89 5.24 -11.75
C HIS A 32 -6.07 4.37 -12.22
N ILE A 33 -6.06 3.10 -11.83
CA ILE A 33 -7.11 2.13 -12.20
C ILE A 33 -8.31 2.27 -11.25
N GLY A 34 -8.04 2.55 -9.97
CA GLY A 34 -9.09 2.73 -8.97
C GLY A 34 -8.65 3.71 -7.89
N THR A 35 -9.31 4.87 -7.84
CA THR A 35 -9.09 5.89 -6.81
C THR A 35 -9.83 5.55 -5.54
N VAL A 36 -9.28 5.96 -4.40
CA VAL A 36 -9.84 5.72 -3.09
C VAL A 36 -10.17 7.04 -2.40
N ASP A 37 -11.37 7.12 -1.82
CA ASP A 37 -11.74 8.18 -0.88
C ASP A 37 -11.04 7.92 0.45
N PHE A 38 -10.14 8.83 0.82
CA PHE A 38 -9.28 8.68 2.00
C PHE A 38 -10.10 8.54 3.29
N ASP A 39 -11.19 9.30 3.44
CA ASP A 39 -11.95 9.33 4.70
C ASP A 39 -12.82 8.09 4.89
N LYS A 40 -13.12 7.38 3.80
CA LYS A 40 -13.96 6.17 3.81
C LYS A 40 -13.15 4.88 3.83
N TYR A 41 -11.88 4.91 3.48
CA TYR A 41 -11.09 3.69 3.36
C TYR A 41 -10.53 3.24 4.71
N PRO A 42 -10.87 2.02 5.19
CA PRO A 42 -10.51 1.59 6.54
C PRO A 42 -9.00 1.55 6.80
N LEU A 43 -8.20 1.31 5.75
CA LEU A 43 -6.74 1.22 5.86
C LEU A 43 -6.00 2.55 5.58
N SER A 44 -6.71 3.68 5.50
CA SER A 44 -6.10 4.99 5.21
C SER A 44 -5.11 5.47 6.28
N LYS A 45 -5.39 5.14 7.55
CA LYS A 45 -4.58 5.59 8.69
C LYS A 45 -3.43 4.63 8.95
N LYS A 46 -2.24 5.17 9.25
CA LYS A 46 -1.02 4.36 9.52
C LYS A 46 -1.15 3.43 10.73
N ARG A 47 -1.91 3.83 11.75
CA ARG A 47 -2.14 3.04 12.96
C ARG A 47 -3.64 2.85 13.13
N ILE A 48 -4.08 1.61 12.95
CA ILE A 48 -5.48 1.22 13.08
C ILE A 48 -5.56 0.24 14.26
N PRO A 49 -6.47 0.46 15.23
CA PRO A 49 -6.65 -0.48 16.33
C PRO A 49 -6.98 -1.88 15.82
N LEU A 50 -6.47 -2.92 16.48
CA LEU A 50 -6.69 -4.31 16.07
C LEU A 50 -8.18 -4.69 16.10
N ASP A 51 -8.96 -4.11 17.01
CA ASP A 51 -10.40 -4.32 17.07
C ASP A 51 -11.11 -3.75 15.84
N THR A 52 -10.71 -2.57 15.37
CA THR A 52 -11.23 -2.01 14.11
C THR A 52 -10.92 -2.91 12.90
N LEU A 53 -9.77 -3.61 12.91
CA LEU A 53 -9.44 -4.59 11.86
C LEU A 53 -10.25 -5.90 11.96
N ARG A 54 -11.03 -6.13 13.03
CA ARG A 54 -11.98 -7.26 13.12
C ARG A 54 -13.22 -7.00 12.29
N ASP A 55 -13.73 -5.77 12.28
CA ASP A 55 -14.88 -5.35 11.46
C ASP A 55 -14.57 -5.44 9.96
N TYR A 56 -13.29 -5.28 9.61
CA TYR A 56 -12.77 -5.30 8.25
C TYR A 56 -11.85 -6.51 8.01
N SER A 57 -12.29 -7.70 8.43
CA SER A 57 -11.50 -8.93 8.36
C SER A 57 -10.96 -9.24 6.95
N HIS A 58 -11.73 -8.94 5.91
CA HIS A 58 -11.34 -9.11 4.50
C HIS A 58 -10.20 -8.18 4.04
N PHE A 59 -9.92 -7.10 4.78
CA PHE A 59 -8.79 -6.21 4.52
C PHE A 59 -7.48 -6.67 5.18
N ARG A 60 -7.52 -7.62 6.13
CA ARG A 60 -6.33 -8.11 6.86
C ARG A 60 -5.19 -8.59 5.94
N PRO A 61 -5.44 -9.34 4.85
CA PRO A 61 -4.36 -9.79 3.96
C PRO A 61 -3.58 -8.65 3.29
N ARG A 62 -4.13 -7.44 3.29
CA ARG A 62 -3.53 -6.23 2.69
C ARG A 62 -2.80 -5.34 3.69
N THR A 63 -2.59 -5.83 4.92
CA THR A 63 -1.85 -5.12 5.97
C THR A 63 -0.57 -5.86 6.31
N THR A 64 0.50 -5.13 6.63
CA THR A 64 1.79 -5.71 7.04
C THR A 64 1.79 -6.20 8.49
N THR A 65 0.72 -5.93 9.26
CA THR A 65 0.59 -6.34 10.65
C THR A 65 0.61 -7.87 10.76
N ARG A 66 1.68 -8.42 11.34
CA ARG A 66 1.75 -9.83 11.71
C ARG A 66 0.83 -10.07 12.90
N TRP A 67 -0.10 -11.01 12.74
CA TRP A 67 -0.90 -11.53 13.85
C TRP A 67 -0.10 -12.68 14.48
N GLN A 68 0.46 -12.46 15.69
CA GLN A 68 1.45 -13.28 16.45
C GLN A 68 2.91 -12.95 16.08
N LEU A 69 3.81 -12.58 16.99
CA LEU A 69 3.98 -12.96 18.41
C LEU A 69 3.64 -11.85 19.41
#